data_AF-A0A3Q8CY36-F1
#
_entry.id   AF-A0A3Q8CY36-F1
#
_cell.length_a   1.000
_cell.length_b   1.000
_cell.length_c   1.000
_cell.angle_alpha   90.00
_cell.angle_beta   90.00
_cell.angle_gamma   90.00
#
_symmetry.space_group_name_H-M   'P 1'
#
loop_
_entity.id
_entity.type
_entity.pdbx_description
1 polymer ?
#
loop_
_entity_poly.entity_id
_entity_poly.type
_entity_poly.pdbx_seq_one_letter_code
_entity_poly.pdbx_strand_id
1 'polypeptide(L)' 'MKLKYEMLVCTRCGQVVPQGNYCVECGKRLVDTLDESENIAVGICVNCGSLTPDKEYCSKCGYNKNYTQLF' A
#
# COMPACT_ATOMS: atom_id res chain seq x y z
N MET A 1 -10.38 -28.04 -19.46
CA MET A 1 -10.42 -26.77 -18.71
C MET A 1 -8.98 -26.34 -18.46
N LYS A 2 -8.48 -25.28 -19.11
CA LYS A 2 -7.10 -24.79 -18.89
C LYS A 2 -7.16 -23.72 -17.82
N LEU A 3 -6.63 -24.02 -16.64
CA LEU A 3 -6.45 -23.04 -15.56
C LEU A 3 -5.31 -22.11 -15.99
N LYS A 4 -5.61 -20.83 -16.23
CA LYS A 4 -4.59 -19.79 -16.41
C LYS A 4 -4.03 -19.47 -15.02
N TYR A 5 -2.86 -19.97 -14.72
CA TYR A 5 -2.06 -19.51 -13.60
C TYR A 5 -0.97 -18.58 -14.14
N GLU A 6 -0.80 -17.43 -13.50
CA GLU A 6 0.33 -16.55 -13.79
C GLU A 6 1.60 -17.19 -13.22
N MET A 7 2.67 -17.15 -14.00
CA MET A 7 3.97 -17.72 -13.66
C MET A 7 4.92 -16.58 -13.30
N LEU A 8 5.68 -16.74 -12.22
CA LEU A 8 6.65 -15.76 -11.75
C LEU A 8 8.01 -16.40 -11.48
N VAL A 9 9.07 -15.61 -11.60
CA VAL A 9 10.43 -16.08 -11.31
C VAL A 9 10.72 -15.88 -9.83
N CYS A 10 11.06 -16.96 -9.12
CA CYS A 10 11.46 -16.88 -7.72
C CYS A 10 12.79 -16.13 -7.60
N THR A 11 12.82 -15.07 -6.79
CA THR A 11 14.03 -14.26 -6.56
C THR A 11 15.14 -14.95 -5.76
N ARG A 12 14.87 -16.11 -5.14
CA ARG A 12 15.87 -16.88 -4.37
C ARG A 12 16.51 -18.00 -5.15
N CYS A 13 15.72 -18.81 -5.84
CA CYS A 13 16.24 -19.97 -6.59
C CYS A 13 16.24 -19.78 -8.11
N GLY A 14 15.65 -18.69 -8.62
CA GLY A 14 15.60 -18.39 -10.06
C GLY A 14 14.59 -19.24 -10.85
N GLN A 15 13.82 -20.11 -10.19
CA GLN A 15 12.87 -20.99 -10.86
C GLN A 15 11.57 -20.27 -11.21
N VAL A 16 11.00 -20.63 -12.37
CA VAL A 16 9.68 -20.17 -12.80
C VAL A 16 8.63 -21.03 -12.10
N VAL A 17 7.84 -20.42 -11.22
CA VAL A 17 6.85 -21.08 -10.38
C VAL A 17 5.50 -20.40 -10.51
N PRO A 18 4.38 -21.12 -10.30
CA PRO A 18 3.06 -20.49 -10.31
C PRO A 18 2.97 -19.45 -9.19
N GLN A 19 2.22 -18.38 -9.45
CA GLN A 19 1.91 -17.38 -8.44
C GLN A 19 1.20 -18.03 -7.25
N GLY A 20 1.68 -17.70 -6.05
CA GLY A 20 1.18 -18.28 -4.81
C GLY A 20 1.99 -17.78 -3.62
N ASN A 21 1.66 -18.31 -2.43
CA ASN A 21 2.27 -17.81 -1.19
C ASN A 21 3.75 -18.13 -1.05
N TYR A 22 4.15 -19.29 -1.55
CA TYR A 22 5.49 -19.83 -1.38
C TYR A 22 5.98 -20.44 -2.70
N CYS A 23 7.29 -20.40 -2.90
CA CYS A 23 7.96 -21.09 -3.97
C CYS A 23 7.91 -22.59 -3.70
N VAL A 24 7.32 -23.34 -4.62
CA VAL A 24 7.22 -24.80 -4.55
C VAL A 24 8.58 -25.51 -4.58
N GLU A 25 9.61 -24.84 -5.11
CA GLU A 25 10.96 -25.40 -5.24
C GLU A 25 11.84 -25.15 -4.01
N CYS A 26 11.81 -23.94 -3.44
CA CYS A 26 12.75 -23.55 -2.37
C CYS A 26 12.08 -23.12 -1.05
N GLY A 27 10.75 -23.08 -1.00
CA GLY A 27 9.98 -22.68 0.18
C GLY A 27 10.02 -21.19 0.52
N LYS A 28 10.69 -20.33 -0.28
CA LYS A 28 10.68 -18.88 -0.05
C LYS A 28 9.29 -18.32 -0.28
N ARG A 29 8.85 -17.41 0.61
CA ARG A 29 7.62 -16.63 0.44
C ARG A 29 7.71 -15.72 -0.80
N LEU A 30 6.69 -15.76 -1.66
CA LEU A 30 6.65 -15.07 -2.96
C LEU A 30 5.69 -13.88 -3.00
N VAL A 31 4.71 -13.82 -2.10
CA VAL A 31 3.84 -12.64 -1.97
C VAL A 31 4.44 -11.74 -0.91
N ASP A 32 4.95 -10.60 -1.36
CA ASP A 32 5.20 -9.46 -0.48
C ASP A 32 4.38 -8.22 -0.87
N THR A 33 3.54 -8.21 -1.92
CA THR A 33 2.83 -6.97 -2.31
C THR A 33 1.49 -7.21 -3.02
N LEU A 34 0.48 -7.71 -2.31
CA LEU A 34 -0.93 -7.52 -2.73
C LEU A 34 -1.80 -6.84 -1.68
N ASP A 35 -1.22 -6.35 -0.58
CA ASP A 35 -1.95 -5.63 0.48
C ASP A 35 -1.16 -4.44 1.05
N GLU A 36 -0.27 -3.83 0.26
CA GLU A 36 0.23 -2.48 0.56
C GLU A 36 -0.61 -1.44 -0.20
N SER A 37 -1.93 -1.60 -0.20
CA SER A 37 -2.77 -0.41 -0.10
C SER A 37 -2.47 0.14 1.29
N GLU A 38 -1.43 0.97 1.41
CA GLU A 38 -1.17 1.71 2.64
C GLU A 38 -2.53 2.28 3.07
N ASN A 39 -3.00 1.90 4.26
CA ASN A 39 -4.18 2.51 4.88
C ASN A 39 -3.77 3.94 5.26
N ILE A 40 -3.64 4.80 4.25
CA ILE A 40 -3.32 6.20 4.44
C ILE A 40 -4.53 6.80 5.12
N ALA A 41 -4.39 7.14 6.40
CA ALA A 41 -5.41 7.88 7.12
C ALA A 41 -5.64 9.23 6.39
N VAL A 42 -6.85 9.41 5.88
CA VAL A 42 -7.27 10.64 5.19
C VAL A 42 -8.23 11.40 6.11
N GLY A 43 -7.95 12.69 6.33
CA GLY A 43 -8.84 13.62 7.01
C GLY A 43 -9.45 14.63 6.04
N ILE A 44 -10.55 15.24 6.46
CA ILE A 44 -11.18 16.36 5.73
C ILE A 44 -10.60 17.68 6.25
N CYS A 45 -10.13 18.55 5.36
CA CYS A 45 -9.71 19.90 5.74
C CYS A 45 -10.90 20.73 6.21
N VAL A 46 -10.88 21.21 7.45
CA VAL A 46 -11.98 22.01 8.03
C VAL A 46 -12.16 23.39 7.37
N ASN A 47 -11.14 23.90 6.69
CA ASN A 47 -11.20 25.21 6.02
C ASN A 47 -11.78 25.14 4.60
N CYS A 48 -11.45 24.11 3.81
CA CYS A 48 -11.85 24.03 2.39
C CYS A 48 -12.54 22.73 1.96
N GLY A 49 -12.69 21.76 2.86
CA GLY A 49 -13.37 20.49 2.59
C GLY A 49 -12.59 19.48 1.75
N SER A 50 -11.34 19.78 1.34
CA SER A 50 -10.54 18.83 0.57
C SER A 50 -10.16 17.61 1.41
N LEU A 51 -10.14 16.43 0.80
CA LEU A 51 -9.49 15.25 1.34
C LEU A 51 -7.98 15.48 1.41
N THR A 52 -7.41 15.38 2.60
CA THR A 52 -5.97 15.52 2.84
C THR A 52 -5.45 14.28 3.54
N PRO A 53 -4.24 13.79 3.21
CA PRO A 53 -3.52 12.90 4.12
C PRO A 53 -3.47 13.54 5.51
N ASP A 54 -3.40 12.75 6.57
CA ASP A 54 -3.36 13.27 7.94
C ASP A 54 -2.07 14.04 8.25
N LYS A 55 -2.00 15.26 7.74
CA LYS A 55 -0.88 16.20 7.80
C LYS A 55 -1.37 17.52 8.36
N GLU A 56 -0.48 18.24 9.04
CA GLU A 56 -0.75 19.55 9.64
C GLU A 56 -1.10 20.59 8.57
N TYR A 57 -0.54 20.51 7.37
CA TYR A 57 -0.76 21.49 6.31
C TYR A 57 -1.65 20.97 5.18
N CYS A 58 -2.64 21.77 4.77
CA CYS A 58 -3.49 21.51 3.61
C CYS A 58 -2.81 22.01 2.33
N SER A 59 -2.35 21.08 1.49
CA SER A 59 -1.74 21.39 0.18
C SER A 59 -2.68 22.07 -0.81
N LYS A 60 -4.01 22.01 -0.59
CA LYS A 60 -5.00 22.60 -1.52
C LYS A 60 -5.29 24.07 -1.26
N CYS A 61 -5.38 24.49 0.01
CA CYS A 61 -5.77 25.86 0.38
C CYS A 61 -4.76 26.60 1.27
N GLY A 62 -3.70 25.93 1.71
CA GLY A 62 -2.66 26.54 2.56
C GLY A 62 -2.99 26.58 4.05
N TYR A 63 -4.12 26.02 4.48
CA TYR A 63 -4.53 26.01 5.88
C TYR A 63 -3.62 25.11 6.73
N ASN A 64 -3.18 25.60 7.89
CA ASN A 64 -2.36 24.87 8.85
C ASN A 64 -3.19 24.49 10.09
N LYS A 65 -3.32 23.19 10.35
CA LYS A 65 -3.95 22.58 11.51
C LYS A 65 -3.01 22.70 12.72
N ASN A 66 -2.99 23.87 13.37
CA ASN A 66 -2.27 24.03 14.63
C ASN A 66 -3.12 23.46 15.79
N TYR A 67 -2.88 22.19 16.13
CA TYR A 67 -3.54 21.54 17.27
C TYR A 67 -2.98 21.96 18.63
N THR A 68 -1.90 22.75 18.66
CA THR A 68 -1.21 23.20 19.88
C THR A 68 -1.97 24.29 20.65
N GLN A 69 -3.15 24.72 20.18
CA GLN A 69 -3.98 25.74 20.84
C GLN A 69 -5.31 25.21 21.41
N LEU A 70 -5.48 23.89 21.56
CA LEU A 70 -6.72 23.30 22.08
C LEU A 70 -6.65 22.76 23.52
N PHE A 71 -5.63 23.13 24.30
CA PHE A 71 -5.58 22.88 25.74
C PHE A 71 -5.02 24.08 26.50
#